data_AF-A0A961PKB2-F1
#
_entry.id   AF-A0A961PKB2-F1
#
_cell.length_a   1.000
_cell.length_b   1.000
_cell.length_c   1.000
_cell.angle_alpha   90.00
_cell.angle_beta   90.00
_cell.angle_gamma   90.00
#
_symmetry.space_group_name_H-M   'P 1'
#
loop_
_entity.id
_entity.type
_entity.pdbx_description
1 polymer ?
#
loop_
_entity_poly.entity_id
_entity_poly.type
_entity_poly.pdbx_seq_one_letter_code
_entity_poly.pdbx_strand_id
1 'polypeptide(L)'
;MIHSVKIFAGLLSVLILSACAHTEVKRGFVEEIAKVAPAGFHCCAEPEKFYPVGLTKTAFALAERVGPQVSAKMYGGYQETQFPGRLSGNVRAEAALTEQLQPLDLVFTGNKSYIWGNIIPGRFTHGVVYLGTEAQLRRAGLWELAALAPLRDDIRAGKLFVEAVTPKVRTISATKLIEADTAAILRPRLGENARRQAYATLARNIGVPYDFAFEVATTDKLACTELVNLAMPGLEFTTREAYGREVIFPDEVVAQAIRGESMRVVGYMVGTDGGFAWRNTQSLMADIAAYWGVPGAPS
;
A
#
# COMPACT_ATOMS: atom_id res chain seq x y z
N MET A 1 29.95 8.94 -29.40
CA MET A 1 28.97 9.44 -28.42
C MET A 1 27.66 8.64 -28.35
N ILE A 2 27.09 8.18 -29.48
CA ILE A 2 25.78 7.48 -29.48
C ILE A 2 25.86 6.04 -28.90
N HIS A 3 27.02 5.38 -28.96
CA HIS A 3 27.23 4.05 -28.37
C HIS A 3 27.37 4.09 -26.83
N SER A 4 27.98 5.14 -26.27
CA SER A 4 28.20 5.26 -24.82
C SER A 4 26.91 5.54 -24.05
N VAL A 5 25.93 6.23 -24.65
CA VAL A 5 24.62 6.51 -24.05
C VAL A 5 23.75 5.24 -23.95
N LYS A 6 23.82 4.34 -24.95
CA LYS A 6 23.09 3.07 -24.94
C LYS A 6 23.65 2.07 -23.91
N ILE A 7 24.97 2.07 -23.71
CA ILE A 7 25.63 1.24 -22.69
C ILE A 7 25.29 1.76 -21.29
N PHE A 8 25.25 3.08 -21.07
CA PHE A 8 24.86 3.67 -19.78
C PHE A 8 23.38 3.40 -19.45
N ALA A 9 22.48 3.48 -20.43
CA ALA A 9 21.08 3.12 -20.26
C ALA A 9 20.88 1.61 -19.96
N GLY A 10 21.72 0.75 -20.55
CA GLY A 10 21.74 -0.70 -20.30
C GLY A 10 22.28 -1.07 -18.92
N LEU A 11 23.36 -0.44 -18.46
CA LEU A 11 23.90 -0.66 -17.11
C LEU A 11 23.00 -0.10 -16.01
N LEU A 12 22.34 1.05 -16.24
CA LEU A 12 21.39 1.62 -15.29
C LEU A 12 20.15 0.73 -15.16
N SER A 13 19.67 0.12 -16.25
CA SER A 13 18.55 -0.83 -16.19
C SER A 13 18.93 -2.17 -15.55
N VAL A 14 20.17 -2.65 -15.71
CA VAL A 14 20.67 -3.83 -14.98
C VAL A 14 20.84 -3.57 -13.48
N LEU A 15 21.31 -2.37 -13.08
CA LEU A 15 21.42 -1.96 -11.67
C LEU A 15 20.06 -1.75 -10.99
N ILE A 16 19.07 -1.24 -11.73
CA ILE A 16 17.68 -1.11 -11.26
C ILE A 16 17.00 -2.48 -11.16
N LEU A 17 17.32 -3.42 -12.06
CA LEU A 17 16.79 -4.80 -12.02
C LEU A 17 17.45 -5.67 -10.93
N SER A 18 18.72 -5.41 -10.56
CA SER A 18 19.39 -6.09 -9.44
C SER A 18 19.05 -5.52 -8.06
N ALA A 19 18.35 -4.38 -8.00
CA ALA A 19 17.97 -3.71 -6.77
C ALA A 19 16.46 -3.85 -6.51
N CYS A 20 15.83 -4.98 -6.82
CA CYS A 20 14.45 -5.17 -6.37
C CYS A 20 14.45 -5.46 -4.85
N ALA A 21 13.42 -5.01 -4.14
CA ALA A 21 13.23 -5.45 -2.77
C ALA A 21 12.95 -6.95 -2.77
N HIS A 22 13.97 -7.76 -2.47
CA HIS A 22 13.89 -9.21 -2.43
C HIS A 22 13.70 -9.70 -0.99
N THR A 23 13.14 -10.89 -0.87
CA THR A 23 13.05 -11.57 0.42
C THR A 23 14.40 -12.16 0.81
N GLU A 24 14.82 -11.95 2.05
CA GLU A 24 16.03 -12.51 2.65
C GLU A 24 15.62 -13.52 3.74
N VAL A 25 15.32 -14.76 3.33
CA VAL A 25 14.97 -15.83 4.26
C VAL A 25 16.20 -16.65 4.60
N LYS A 26 16.72 -16.50 5.83
CA LYS A 26 17.87 -17.25 6.34
C LYS A 26 17.45 -18.59 6.96
N ARG A 27 18.43 -19.48 7.19
CA ARG A 27 18.21 -20.72 7.96
C ARG A 27 17.76 -20.37 9.38
N GLY A 28 16.72 -21.02 9.88
CA GLY A 28 16.16 -20.73 11.20
C GLY A 28 15.05 -19.67 11.20
N PHE A 29 14.76 -19.04 10.06
CA PHE A 29 13.77 -17.96 9.95
C PHE A 29 12.39 -18.35 10.50
N VAL A 30 11.90 -19.54 10.16
CA VAL A 30 10.58 -20.01 10.59
C VAL A 30 10.53 -20.18 12.12
N GLU A 31 11.58 -20.74 12.70
CA GLU A 31 11.72 -20.94 14.14
C GLU A 31 11.91 -19.62 14.89
N GLU A 32 12.58 -18.64 14.28
CA GLU A 32 12.80 -17.31 14.85
C GLU A 32 11.52 -16.48 14.85
N ILE A 33 10.83 -16.37 13.70
CA ILE A 33 9.60 -15.60 13.62
C ILE A 33 8.48 -16.21 14.47
N ALA A 34 8.44 -17.54 14.63
CA ALA A 34 7.47 -18.22 15.49
C ALA A 34 7.59 -17.82 16.98
N LYS A 35 8.75 -17.31 17.41
CA LYS A 35 8.97 -16.84 18.80
C LYS A 35 8.51 -15.39 19.01
N VAL A 36 8.31 -14.63 17.94
CA VAL A 36 7.91 -13.22 18.04
C VAL A 36 6.41 -13.15 18.30
N ALA A 37 6.03 -12.55 19.42
CA ALA A 37 4.63 -12.28 19.72
C ALA A 37 4.10 -11.08 18.89
N PRO A 38 2.83 -11.06 18.47
CA PRO A 38 2.26 -9.94 17.70
C PRO A 38 2.47 -8.56 18.33
N ALA A 39 2.36 -8.45 19.67
CA ALA A 39 2.56 -7.19 20.39
C ALA A 39 3.99 -6.64 20.29
N GLY A 40 4.99 -7.50 20.05
CA GLY A 40 6.39 -7.11 19.88
C GLY A 40 6.86 -7.10 18.43
N PHE A 41 5.95 -7.21 17.46
CA PHE A 41 6.31 -7.26 16.04
C PHE A 41 6.56 -5.86 15.49
N HIS A 42 7.84 -5.54 15.26
CA HIS A 42 8.27 -4.35 14.52
C HIS A 42 8.76 -4.76 13.12
N CYS A 43 8.88 -3.82 12.19
CA CYS A 43 9.47 -4.09 10.88
C CYS A 43 10.31 -2.91 10.46
N CYS A 44 10.72 -2.93 9.20
CA CYS A 44 11.00 -1.69 8.50
C CYS A 44 12.26 -0.97 9.01
N ALA A 45 13.12 -1.73 9.68
CA ALA A 45 14.47 -1.32 10.05
C ALA A 45 15.38 -1.32 8.81
N GLU A 46 16.37 -0.43 8.83
CA GLU A 46 17.39 -0.32 7.78
C GLU A 46 16.81 -0.23 6.36
N PRO A 47 15.85 0.67 6.09
CA PRO A 47 15.19 0.76 4.79
C PRO A 47 16.15 1.07 3.63
N GLU A 48 17.34 1.57 3.93
CA GLU A 48 18.37 1.87 2.93
C GLU A 48 19.07 0.62 2.37
N LYS A 49 18.83 -0.58 2.94
CA LYS A 49 19.47 -1.83 2.46
C LYS A 49 19.04 -2.27 1.06
N PHE A 50 17.87 -1.83 0.59
CA PHE A 50 17.29 -2.29 -0.68
C PHE A 50 17.88 -1.60 -1.91
N TYR A 51 18.34 -0.35 -1.76
CA TYR A 51 18.84 0.46 -2.88
C TYR A 51 20.05 1.30 -2.51
N PRO A 52 21.00 1.52 -3.44
CA PRO A 52 22.14 2.41 -3.20
C PRO A 52 21.69 3.84 -2.83
N VAL A 53 22.14 4.33 -1.67
CA VAL A 53 21.68 5.61 -1.09
C VAL A 53 21.85 6.80 -2.04
N GLY A 54 23.03 6.96 -2.65
CA GLY A 54 23.31 8.11 -3.53
C GLY A 54 22.46 8.13 -4.80
N LEU A 55 22.25 6.95 -5.40
CA LEU A 55 21.40 6.81 -6.60
C LEU A 55 19.94 7.11 -6.26
N THR A 56 19.45 6.57 -5.14
CA THR A 56 18.06 6.74 -4.71
C THR A 56 17.75 8.19 -4.33
N LYS A 57 18.66 8.87 -3.62
CA LYS A 57 18.53 10.32 -3.34
C LYS A 57 18.44 11.15 -4.62
N THR A 58 19.22 10.80 -5.65
CA THR A 58 19.18 11.46 -6.95
C THR A 58 17.88 11.16 -7.69
N ALA A 59 17.39 9.92 -7.63
CA ALA A 59 16.11 9.55 -8.22
C ALA A 59 14.94 10.34 -7.61
N PHE A 60 14.90 10.48 -6.29
CA PHE A 60 13.87 11.31 -5.61
C PHE A 60 13.95 12.77 -6.01
N ALA A 61 15.15 13.36 -6.09
CA ALA A 61 15.33 14.76 -6.52
C ALA A 61 14.83 15.03 -7.95
N LEU A 62 14.72 13.99 -8.79
CA LEU A 62 14.22 14.08 -10.16
C LEU A 62 12.79 13.54 -10.32
N ALA A 63 12.22 12.95 -9.28
CA ALA A 63 11.01 12.13 -9.37
C ALA A 63 9.82 12.92 -9.93
N GLU A 64 9.62 14.17 -9.51
CA GLU A 64 8.53 15.00 -10.04
C GLU A 64 8.69 15.38 -11.52
N ARG A 65 9.94 15.45 -12.00
CA ARG A 65 10.23 15.80 -13.39
C ARG A 65 10.07 14.61 -14.33
N VAL A 66 10.52 13.44 -13.91
CA VAL A 66 10.61 12.25 -14.77
C VAL A 66 9.56 11.18 -14.45
N GLY A 67 9.05 11.19 -13.22
CA GLY A 67 8.11 10.22 -12.66
C GLY A 67 6.86 10.03 -13.51
N PRO A 68 6.16 11.08 -13.99
CA PRO A 68 5.00 10.91 -14.87
C PRO A 68 5.31 10.10 -16.13
N GLN A 69 6.44 10.37 -16.78
CA GLN A 69 6.85 9.69 -18.03
C GLN A 69 7.28 8.26 -17.76
N VAL A 70 8.06 8.05 -16.69
CA VAL A 70 8.52 6.73 -16.27
C VAL A 70 7.34 5.86 -15.87
N SER A 71 6.42 6.40 -15.07
CA SER A 71 5.23 5.71 -14.60
C SER A 71 4.26 5.39 -15.75
N ALA A 72 4.03 6.31 -16.68
CA ALA A 72 3.23 6.03 -17.86
C ALA A 72 3.80 4.85 -18.68
N LYS A 73 5.12 4.76 -18.80
CA LYS A 73 5.78 3.63 -19.49
C LYS A 73 5.71 2.33 -18.67
N MET A 74 5.84 2.42 -17.35
CA MET A 74 5.85 1.25 -16.47
C MET A 74 4.45 0.70 -16.21
N TYR A 75 3.42 1.54 -16.09
CA TYR A 75 2.09 1.16 -15.61
C TYR A 75 0.97 1.47 -16.60
N GLY A 76 1.18 2.33 -17.60
CA GLY A 76 0.12 2.87 -18.45
C GLY A 76 -0.71 1.80 -19.17
N GLY A 77 -0.09 0.74 -19.66
CA GLY A 77 -0.81 -0.36 -20.34
C GLY A 77 -1.77 -1.14 -19.44
N TYR A 78 -1.57 -1.09 -18.11
CA TYR A 78 -2.37 -1.80 -17.11
C TYR A 78 -3.29 -0.88 -16.30
N GLN A 79 -3.19 0.44 -16.49
CA GLN A 79 -4.14 1.37 -15.89
C GLN A 79 -5.53 1.21 -16.49
N GLU A 80 -5.60 0.99 -17.80
CA GLU A 80 -6.85 0.78 -18.55
C GLU A 80 -7.23 -0.69 -18.69
N THR A 81 -6.26 -1.59 -18.48
CA THR A 81 -6.49 -3.05 -18.46
C THR A 81 -6.30 -3.59 -17.04
N GLN A 82 -5.93 -4.85 -16.90
CA GLN A 82 -5.79 -5.55 -15.62
C GLN A 82 -4.30 -5.77 -15.32
N PHE A 83 -3.81 -5.34 -14.15
CA PHE A 83 -2.48 -5.73 -13.69
C PHE A 83 -2.40 -7.24 -13.48
N PRO A 84 -1.25 -7.87 -13.79
CA PRO A 84 -1.02 -9.25 -13.44
C PRO A 84 -0.87 -9.38 -11.91
N GLY A 85 -1.53 -10.38 -11.32
CA GLY A 85 -1.47 -10.67 -9.89
C GLY A 85 -2.23 -11.96 -9.59
N ARG A 86 -1.88 -12.65 -8.52
CA ARG A 86 -2.47 -13.96 -8.18
C ARG A 86 -3.95 -13.87 -7.78
N LEU A 87 -4.43 -12.71 -7.33
CA LEU A 87 -5.84 -12.46 -7.04
C LEU A 87 -6.59 -11.85 -8.24
N SER A 88 -5.87 -11.41 -9.28
CA SER A 88 -6.46 -10.63 -10.37
C SER A 88 -7.48 -11.46 -11.16
N GLY A 89 -8.68 -10.91 -11.36
CA GLY A 89 -9.80 -11.61 -12.01
C GLY A 89 -10.47 -12.70 -11.15
N ASN A 90 -10.05 -12.90 -9.90
CA ASN A 90 -10.66 -13.90 -9.03
C ASN A 90 -11.92 -13.34 -8.34
N VAL A 91 -13.07 -13.52 -8.98
CA VAL A 91 -14.38 -13.06 -8.46
C VAL A 91 -14.74 -13.62 -7.08
N ARG A 92 -14.26 -14.83 -6.74
CA ARG A 92 -14.49 -15.43 -5.41
C ARG A 92 -13.64 -14.74 -4.34
N ALA A 93 -12.40 -14.39 -4.67
CA ALA A 93 -11.53 -13.60 -3.80
C ALA A 93 -12.11 -12.20 -3.59
N GLU A 94 -12.61 -11.56 -4.65
CA GLU A 94 -13.28 -10.24 -4.57
C GLU A 94 -14.45 -10.27 -3.59
N ALA A 95 -15.35 -11.24 -3.77
CA ALA A 95 -16.53 -11.41 -2.91
C ALA A 95 -16.13 -11.69 -1.46
N ALA A 96 -15.18 -12.60 -1.24
CA ALA A 96 -14.72 -12.94 0.11
C ALA A 96 -14.03 -11.76 0.80
N LEU A 97 -13.23 -10.97 0.07
CA LEU A 97 -12.58 -9.77 0.61
C LEU A 97 -13.62 -8.72 0.99
N THR A 98 -14.56 -8.42 0.09
CA THR A 98 -15.58 -7.39 0.31
C THR A 98 -16.55 -7.74 1.43
N GLU A 99 -16.83 -9.01 1.67
CA GLU A 99 -17.65 -9.48 2.80
C GLU A 99 -17.05 -9.12 4.18
N GLN A 100 -15.72 -9.05 4.29
CA GLN A 100 -15.04 -8.72 5.55
C GLN A 100 -15.02 -7.22 5.85
N LEU A 101 -15.21 -6.38 4.83
CA LEU A 101 -14.97 -4.94 4.91
C LEU A 101 -16.07 -4.19 5.66
N GLN A 102 -15.64 -3.19 6.43
CA GLN A 102 -16.49 -2.17 7.03
C GLN A 102 -16.03 -0.77 6.61
N PRO A 103 -16.93 0.22 6.53
CA PRO A 103 -16.56 1.57 6.10
C PRO A 103 -15.39 2.14 6.92
N LEU A 104 -14.39 2.68 6.22
CA LEU A 104 -13.09 3.17 6.70
C LEU A 104 -12.07 2.09 7.10
N ASP A 105 -12.31 0.81 6.75
CA ASP A 105 -11.23 -0.18 6.73
C ASP A 105 -10.14 0.26 5.73
N LEU A 106 -8.89 -0.01 6.09
CA LEU A 106 -7.73 0.15 5.24
C LEU A 106 -7.43 -1.19 4.57
N VAL A 107 -7.12 -1.18 3.28
CA VAL A 107 -6.63 -2.38 2.59
C VAL A 107 -5.24 -2.10 2.05
N PHE A 108 -4.28 -2.90 2.49
CA PHE A 108 -2.90 -2.85 2.01
C PHE A 108 -2.64 -4.02 1.08
N THR A 109 -2.12 -3.74 -0.12
CA THR A 109 -1.92 -4.75 -1.16
C THR A 109 -0.46 -4.86 -1.57
N GLY A 110 -0.05 -6.08 -1.91
CA GLY A 110 1.25 -6.36 -2.50
C GLY A 110 1.08 -7.06 -3.85
N ASN A 111 1.78 -6.59 -4.88
CA ASN A 111 1.81 -7.21 -6.20
C ASN A 111 3.26 -7.51 -6.63
N LYS A 112 3.78 -8.64 -6.17
CA LYS A 112 5.16 -9.08 -6.41
C LYS A 112 5.28 -9.93 -7.68
N SER A 113 4.16 -10.43 -8.21
CA SER A 113 4.05 -11.04 -9.55
C SER A 113 4.26 -10.02 -10.66
N TYR A 114 3.96 -8.73 -10.41
CA TYR A 114 4.29 -7.65 -11.33
C TYR A 114 5.71 -7.13 -11.08
N ILE A 115 6.54 -7.09 -12.14
CA ILE A 115 7.96 -6.74 -12.02
C ILE A 115 8.18 -5.39 -11.31
N TRP A 116 7.37 -4.38 -11.64
CA TRP A 116 7.49 -3.04 -11.04
C TRP A 116 6.90 -2.94 -9.63
N GLY A 117 6.11 -3.92 -9.19
CA GLY A 117 5.62 -3.98 -7.81
C GLY A 117 6.68 -4.39 -6.78
N ASN A 118 7.93 -4.61 -7.22
CA ASN A 118 9.09 -4.79 -6.35
C ASN A 118 9.90 -3.50 -6.13
N ILE A 119 9.50 -2.37 -6.73
CA ILE A 119 10.17 -1.07 -6.54
C ILE A 119 10.01 -0.58 -5.09
N ILE A 120 8.79 -0.62 -4.55
CA ILE A 120 8.55 -0.20 -3.16
C ILE A 120 8.98 -1.35 -2.24
N PRO A 121 9.89 -1.11 -1.27
CA PRO A 121 10.32 -2.11 -0.30
C PRO A 121 9.18 -2.73 0.51
N GLY A 122 9.37 -3.98 0.91
CA GLY A 122 8.44 -4.70 1.79
C GLY A 122 7.40 -5.56 1.08
N ARG A 123 6.53 -6.18 1.87
CA ARG A 123 5.45 -7.06 1.44
C ARG A 123 4.33 -6.29 0.74
N PHE A 124 3.88 -5.21 1.36
CA PHE A 124 2.85 -4.32 0.85
C PHE A 124 3.47 -3.09 0.20
N THR A 125 2.90 -2.66 -0.91
CA THR A 125 3.40 -1.54 -1.71
C THR A 125 2.37 -0.47 -1.95
N HIS A 126 1.11 -0.71 -1.57
CA HIS A 126 0.01 0.21 -1.79
C HIS A 126 -1.01 0.10 -0.66
N GLY A 127 -1.65 1.22 -0.33
CA GLY A 127 -2.69 1.32 0.68
C GLY A 127 -3.89 2.08 0.14
N VAL A 128 -5.09 1.59 0.44
CA VAL A 128 -6.36 2.21 0.04
C VAL A 128 -7.32 2.31 1.21
N VAL A 129 -8.28 3.24 1.12
CA VAL A 129 -9.34 3.40 2.12
C VAL A 129 -10.67 2.91 1.53
N TYR A 130 -11.33 1.98 2.21
CA TYR A 130 -12.68 1.53 1.84
C TYR A 130 -13.75 2.54 2.29
N LEU A 131 -14.51 3.07 1.34
CA LEU A 131 -15.62 4.00 1.59
C LEU A 131 -16.84 3.29 2.18
N GLY A 132 -17.10 2.04 1.78
CA GLY A 132 -18.36 1.36 2.07
C GLY A 132 -19.41 1.54 0.98
N THR A 133 -20.28 0.54 0.89
CA THR A 133 -21.50 0.58 0.08
C THR A 133 -22.50 1.60 0.63
N GLU A 134 -23.42 2.09 -0.22
CA GLU A 134 -24.53 2.93 0.22
C GLU A 134 -25.29 2.28 1.39
N ALA A 135 -25.53 0.96 1.34
CA ALA A 135 -26.20 0.23 2.40
C ALA A 135 -25.43 0.26 3.74
N GLN A 136 -24.11 0.05 3.73
CA GLN A 136 -23.29 0.15 4.95
C GLN A 136 -23.26 1.58 5.48
N LEU A 137 -23.14 2.58 4.60
CA LEU A 137 -23.09 3.99 4.96
C LEU A 137 -24.41 4.47 5.55
N ARG A 138 -25.56 4.03 5.01
CA ARG A 138 -26.89 4.32 5.58
C ARG A 138 -27.06 3.68 6.96
N ARG A 139 -26.69 2.39 7.11
CA ARG A 139 -26.73 1.71 8.42
C ARG A 139 -25.86 2.39 9.47
N ALA A 140 -24.74 2.97 9.06
CA ALA A 140 -23.83 3.69 9.95
C ALA A 140 -24.23 5.16 10.19
N GLY A 141 -25.34 5.65 9.61
CA GLY A 141 -25.75 7.06 9.71
C GLY A 141 -24.80 8.04 9.01
N LEU A 142 -23.95 7.55 8.11
CA LEU A 142 -22.91 8.33 7.42
C LEU A 142 -23.38 8.84 6.06
N TRP A 143 -24.32 8.15 5.40
CA TRP A 143 -24.69 8.44 4.01
C TRP A 143 -25.12 9.89 3.76
N GLU A 144 -25.78 10.52 4.74
CA GLU A 144 -26.27 11.90 4.64
C GLU A 144 -25.21 12.97 4.95
N LEU A 145 -23.95 12.57 5.19
CA LEU A 145 -22.85 13.52 5.30
C LEU A 145 -22.69 14.33 4.01
N ALA A 146 -22.64 15.66 4.13
CA ALA A 146 -22.35 16.55 3.00
C ALA A 146 -21.02 16.19 2.31
N ALA A 147 -20.02 15.75 3.10
CA ALA A 147 -18.73 15.27 2.59
C ALA A 147 -18.85 14.08 1.63
N LEU A 148 -19.88 13.25 1.74
CA LEU A 148 -20.07 12.11 0.83
C LEU A 148 -20.72 12.53 -0.49
N ALA A 149 -21.39 13.68 -0.56
CA ALA A 149 -22.09 14.13 -1.77
C ALA A 149 -21.28 13.96 -3.07
N PRO A 150 -20.00 14.39 -3.16
CA PRO A 150 -19.20 14.19 -4.38
C PRO A 150 -18.83 12.72 -4.67
N LEU A 151 -18.96 11.82 -3.71
CA LEU A 151 -18.60 10.39 -3.82
C LEU A 151 -19.82 9.48 -4.07
N ARG A 152 -21.05 9.96 -3.91
CA ARG A 152 -22.26 9.12 -3.92
C ARG A 152 -22.46 8.37 -5.23
N ASP A 153 -22.22 9.03 -6.36
CA ASP A 153 -22.41 8.43 -7.68
C ASP A 153 -21.37 7.33 -7.94
N ASP A 154 -20.12 7.58 -7.55
CA ASP A 154 -19.06 6.57 -7.60
C ASP A 154 -19.36 5.37 -6.68
N ILE A 155 -19.84 5.62 -5.45
CA ILE A 155 -20.23 4.56 -4.51
C ILE A 155 -21.36 3.70 -5.10
N ARG A 156 -22.37 4.33 -5.72
CA ARG A 156 -23.47 3.62 -6.40
C ARG A 156 -23.00 2.83 -7.61
N ALA A 157 -21.98 3.34 -8.31
CA ALA A 157 -21.32 2.63 -9.41
C ALA A 157 -20.35 1.52 -8.95
N GLY A 158 -20.24 1.27 -7.64
CA GLY A 158 -19.39 0.21 -7.09
C GLY A 158 -17.91 0.60 -6.98
N LYS A 159 -17.56 1.88 -7.11
CA LYS A 159 -16.21 2.39 -6.82
C LYS A 159 -16.09 2.70 -5.33
N LEU A 160 -15.84 1.65 -4.56
CA LEU A 160 -15.95 1.66 -3.10
C LEU A 160 -14.64 1.97 -2.37
N PHE A 161 -13.55 2.26 -3.06
CA PHE A 161 -12.26 2.54 -2.44
C PHE A 161 -11.70 3.86 -2.94
N VAL A 162 -10.97 4.58 -2.08
CA VAL A 162 -10.17 5.74 -2.47
C VAL A 162 -8.70 5.36 -2.40
N GLU A 163 -7.97 5.68 -3.45
CA GLU A 163 -6.53 5.47 -3.54
C GLU A 163 -5.81 6.72 -4.05
N ALA A 164 -4.56 6.89 -3.65
CA ALA A 164 -3.63 7.81 -4.30
C ALA A 164 -2.68 6.99 -5.18
N VAL A 165 -2.88 7.04 -6.49
CA VAL A 165 -2.03 6.41 -7.49
C VAL A 165 -1.93 7.33 -8.70
N THR A 166 -0.87 7.21 -9.49
CA THR A 166 -0.74 7.99 -10.72
C THR A 166 -1.97 7.82 -11.64
N PRO A 167 -2.52 8.92 -12.20
CA PRO A 167 -2.01 10.30 -12.11
C PRO A 167 -2.47 11.09 -10.88
N LYS A 168 -3.50 10.65 -10.15
CA LYS A 168 -4.15 11.42 -9.08
C LYS A 168 -5.00 10.54 -8.15
N VAL A 169 -5.34 11.08 -7.00
CA VAL A 169 -6.30 10.48 -6.07
C VAL A 169 -7.64 10.24 -6.76
N ARG A 170 -8.18 9.02 -6.64
CA ARG A 170 -9.40 8.59 -7.34
C ARG A 170 -10.15 7.52 -6.57
N THR A 171 -11.37 7.24 -7.02
CA THR A 171 -12.17 6.11 -6.58
C THR A 171 -11.96 4.89 -7.48
N ILE A 172 -11.93 3.68 -6.92
CA ILE A 172 -11.82 2.41 -7.66
C ILE A 172 -12.77 1.34 -7.15
N SER A 173 -13.03 0.34 -7.98
CA SER A 173 -13.82 -0.85 -7.61
C SER A 173 -12.98 -1.90 -6.86
N ALA A 174 -13.67 -2.88 -6.26
CA ALA A 174 -13.02 -4.04 -5.66
C ALA A 174 -12.23 -4.86 -6.69
N THR A 175 -12.75 -4.99 -7.91
CA THR A 175 -12.06 -5.65 -9.03
C THR A 175 -10.69 -5.05 -9.29
N LYS A 176 -10.57 -3.72 -9.29
CA LYS A 176 -9.29 -3.03 -9.51
C LYS A 176 -8.35 -3.19 -8.30
N LEU A 177 -8.91 -3.15 -7.08
CA LEU A 177 -8.13 -3.35 -5.85
C LEU A 177 -7.45 -4.72 -5.80
N ILE A 178 -8.16 -5.79 -6.20
CA ILE A 178 -7.63 -7.16 -6.14
C ILE A 178 -6.67 -7.49 -7.29
N GLU A 179 -6.26 -6.51 -8.10
CA GLU A 179 -5.20 -6.67 -9.08
C GLU A 179 -3.81 -6.72 -8.42
N ALA A 180 -3.67 -7.66 -7.47
CA ALA A 180 -2.57 -7.85 -6.57
C ALA A 180 -2.34 -9.35 -6.29
N ASP A 181 -1.31 -9.68 -5.54
CA ASP A 181 -1.09 -11.04 -5.02
C ASP A 181 -1.65 -11.23 -3.62
N THR A 182 -1.66 -10.16 -2.83
CA THR A 182 -2.11 -10.19 -1.43
C THR A 182 -2.87 -8.94 -1.04
N ALA A 183 -3.71 -9.09 -0.02
CA ALA A 183 -4.43 -8.00 0.61
C ALA A 183 -4.55 -8.21 2.12
N ALA A 184 -4.09 -7.25 2.92
CA ALA A 184 -4.34 -7.18 4.35
C ALA A 184 -5.41 -6.14 4.65
N ILE A 185 -6.45 -6.52 5.39
CA ILE A 185 -7.51 -5.64 5.83
C ILE A 185 -7.20 -5.20 7.27
N LEU A 186 -7.07 -3.89 7.48
CA LEU A 186 -6.87 -3.30 8.79
C LEU A 186 -8.13 -2.49 9.15
N ARG A 187 -8.61 -2.64 10.39
CA ARG A 187 -9.74 -1.88 10.91
C ARG A 187 -9.28 -0.88 11.95
N PRO A 188 -9.32 0.43 11.65
CA PRO A 188 -8.99 1.44 12.64
C PRO A 188 -10.10 1.64 13.67
N ARG A 189 -9.71 2.02 14.89
CA ARG A 189 -10.64 2.36 15.99
C ARG A 189 -10.92 3.85 15.95
N LEU A 190 -11.92 4.25 15.16
CA LEU A 190 -12.30 5.66 15.00
C LEU A 190 -13.60 5.99 15.74
N GLY A 191 -13.58 7.06 16.52
CA GLY A 191 -14.79 7.69 17.06
C GLY A 191 -15.62 8.36 15.96
N GLU A 192 -16.88 8.68 16.25
CA GLU A 192 -17.82 9.21 15.24
C GLU A 192 -17.29 10.47 14.53
N ASN A 193 -16.78 11.45 15.29
CA ASN A 193 -16.23 12.68 14.73
C ASN A 193 -15.02 12.41 13.80
N ALA A 194 -14.13 11.50 14.21
CA ALA A 194 -12.98 11.10 13.40
C ALA A 194 -13.42 10.43 12.09
N ARG A 195 -14.49 9.62 12.12
CA ARG A 195 -15.08 9.03 10.89
C ARG A 195 -15.65 10.10 9.96
N ARG A 196 -16.35 11.10 10.49
CA ARG A 196 -16.89 12.23 9.69
C ARG A 196 -15.77 13.04 9.04
N GLN A 197 -14.71 13.32 9.80
CA GLN A 197 -13.51 13.99 9.30
C GLN A 197 -12.81 13.17 8.23
N ALA A 198 -12.68 11.85 8.42
CA ALA A 198 -12.08 10.96 7.42
C ALA A 198 -12.77 11.08 6.06
N TYR A 199 -14.11 11.01 6.00
CA TYR A 199 -14.84 11.22 4.74
C TYR A 199 -14.66 12.61 4.15
N ALA A 200 -14.65 13.65 4.99
CA ALA A 200 -14.41 15.02 4.52
C ALA A 200 -13.02 15.17 3.90
N THR A 201 -12.01 14.55 4.50
CA THR A 201 -10.65 14.54 3.98
C THR A 201 -10.56 13.74 2.68
N LEU A 202 -11.10 12.52 2.64
CA LEU A 202 -11.09 11.68 1.43
C LEU A 202 -11.77 12.40 0.25
N ALA A 203 -12.95 12.97 0.48
CA ALA A 203 -13.71 13.67 -0.55
C ALA A 203 -12.98 14.91 -1.08
N ARG A 204 -12.37 15.71 -0.20
CA ARG A 204 -11.64 16.93 -0.59
C ARG A 204 -10.39 16.63 -1.41
N ASN A 205 -9.76 15.48 -1.17
CA ASN A 205 -8.51 15.11 -1.83
C ASN A 205 -8.72 14.35 -3.15
N ILE A 206 -9.96 14.04 -3.55
CA ILE A 206 -10.21 13.49 -4.88
C ILE A 206 -9.64 14.43 -5.95
N GLY A 207 -8.83 13.89 -6.85
CA GLY A 207 -8.20 14.63 -7.94
C GLY A 207 -6.85 15.27 -7.61
N VAL A 208 -6.40 15.24 -6.34
CA VAL A 208 -5.05 15.69 -5.97
C VAL A 208 -4.01 14.86 -6.73
N PRO A 209 -3.00 15.48 -7.39
CA PRO A 209 -1.98 14.74 -8.14
C PRO A 209 -1.20 13.75 -7.29
N TYR A 210 -0.70 12.69 -7.93
CA TYR A 210 0.15 11.71 -7.27
C TYR A 210 1.53 12.30 -6.94
N ASP A 211 2.05 12.00 -5.75
CA ASP A 211 3.40 12.36 -5.33
C ASP A 211 4.42 11.30 -5.76
N PHE A 212 5.33 11.65 -6.67
CA PHE A 212 6.41 10.78 -7.11
C PHE A 212 7.64 10.85 -6.19
N ALA A 213 7.77 11.92 -5.41
CA ALA A 213 8.87 12.12 -4.47
C ALA A 213 8.60 11.49 -3.09
N PHE A 214 7.34 11.21 -2.73
CA PHE A 214 6.96 10.69 -1.40
C PHE A 214 7.40 11.65 -0.28
N GLU A 215 7.04 12.92 -0.42
CA GLU A 215 7.35 14.00 0.50
C GLU A 215 6.18 14.24 1.46
N VAL A 216 6.21 13.53 2.59
CA VAL A 216 5.19 13.60 3.66
C VAL A 216 4.93 15.03 4.19
N ALA A 217 5.88 15.95 4.00
CA ALA A 217 5.80 17.32 4.50
C ALA A 217 4.82 18.22 3.71
N THR A 218 4.39 17.84 2.50
CA THR A 218 3.43 18.62 1.71
C THR A 218 2.16 17.81 1.41
N THR A 219 1.11 18.51 0.96
CA THR A 219 -0.20 17.89 0.66
C THR A 219 -0.78 18.35 -0.67
N ASP A 220 0.02 19.08 -1.47
CA ASP A 220 -0.33 19.45 -2.85
C ASP A 220 -0.28 18.25 -3.80
N LYS A 221 0.40 17.19 -3.38
CA LYS A 221 0.45 15.86 -4.00
C LYS A 221 0.36 14.82 -2.89
N LEU A 222 -0.12 13.63 -3.22
CA LEU A 222 -0.26 12.55 -2.24
C LEU A 222 0.19 11.20 -2.80
N ALA A 223 1.03 10.52 -2.04
CA ALA A 223 1.24 9.08 -2.13
C ALA A 223 0.18 8.31 -1.32
N CYS A 224 0.12 6.99 -1.50
CA CYS A 224 -0.93 6.16 -0.90
C CYS A 224 -0.96 6.21 0.64
N THR A 225 0.20 6.12 1.29
CA THR A 225 0.29 6.16 2.76
C THR A 225 0.12 7.57 3.32
N GLU A 226 0.45 8.61 2.56
CA GLU A 226 0.16 10.01 2.92
C GLU A 226 -1.34 10.30 2.91
N LEU A 227 -2.06 9.85 1.87
CA LEU A 227 -3.52 9.94 1.83
C LEU A 227 -4.14 9.19 3.01
N VAL A 228 -3.67 7.98 3.30
CA VAL A 228 -4.15 7.18 4.43
C VAL A 228 -3.87 7.90 5.75
N ASN A 229 -2.67 8.44 5.96
CA ASN A 229 -2.30 9.23 7.15
C ASN A 229 -3.20 10.47 7.30
N LEU A 230 -3.37 11.23 6.22
CA LEU A 230 -4.18 12.43 6.21
C LEU A 230 -5.66 12.13 6.49
N ALA A 231 -6.19 11.03 5.95
CA ALA A 231 -7.59 10.64 6.07
C ALA A 231 -7.94 10.01 7.43
N MET A 232 -6.96 9.64 8.24
CA MET A 232 -7.15 8.81 9.43
C MET A 232 -6.79 9.61 10.70
N PRO A 233 -7.59 10.63 11.07
CA PRO A 233 -7.24 11.52 12.18
C PRO A 233 -7.13 10.75 13.50
N GLY A 234 -6.04 10.99 14.22
CA GLY A 234 -5.73 10.33 15.50
C GLY A 234 -5.07 8.95 15.35
N LEU A 235 -4.79 8.50 14.12
CA LEU A 235 -3.89 7.38 13.88
C LEU A 235 -2.50 7.95 13.65
N GLU A 236 -1.65 7.87 14.69
CA GLU A 236 -0.25 8.27 14.61
C GLU A 236 0.54 7.15 13.92
N PHE A 237 0.67 7.23 12.60
CA PHE A 237 1.49 6.27 11.87
C PHE A 237 2.96 6.47 12.14
N THR A 238 3.65 5.36 12.41
CA THR A 238 5.11 5.39 12.64
C THR A 238 5.81 5.76 11.35
N THR A 239 6.67 6.76 11.42
CA THR A 239 7.53 7.18 10.30
C THR A 239 8.94 6.62 10.46
N ARG A 240 9.65 6.49 9.33
CA ARG A 240 11.05 6.08 9.26
C ARG A 240 11.85 7.10 8.47
N GLU A 241 13.09 7.34 8.89
CA GLU A 241 14.05 8.02 8.03
C GLU A 241 14.57 7.03 6.98
N ALA A 242 14.41 7.35 5.71
CA ALA A 242 14.95 6.58 4.60
C ALA A 242 15.42 7.53 3.51
N TYR A 243 16.64 7.37 3.01
CA TYR A 243 17.18 8.16 1.90
C TYR A 243 17.09 9.68 2.16
N GLY A 244 17.25 10.11 3.42
CA GLY A 244 17.22 11.51 3.83
C GLY A 244 15.82 12.16 3.83
N ARG A 245 14.75 11.36 3.92
CA ARG A 245 13.37 11.83 4.06
C ARG A 245 12.60 10.98 5.07
N GLU A 246 11.54 11.56 5.62
CA GLU A 246 10.58 10.85 6.45
C GLU A 246 9.59 10.09 5.55
N VAL A 247 9.39 8.79 5.82
CA VAL A 247 8.55 7.91 5.01
C VAL A 247 7.63 7.09 5.91
N ILE A 248 6.38 6.91 5.49
CA ILE A 248 5.45 5.92 6.07
C ILE A 248 5.43 4.70 5.16
N PHE A 249 6.11 3.63 5.57
CA PHE A 249 6.09 2.37 4.82
C PHE A 249 4.75 1.64 5.01
N PRO A 250 4.16 1.07 3.94
CA PRO A 250 2.94 0.26 4.04
C PRO A 250 3.04 -0.86 5.09
N ASP A 251 4.18 -1.56 5.13
CA ASP A 251 4.44 -2.63 6.09
C ASP A 251 4.49 -2.13 7.54
N GLU A 252 4.91 -0.89 7.77
CA GLU A 252 4.92 -0.29 9.12
C GLU A 252 3.49 -0.09 9.62
N VAL A 253 2.59 0.41 8.77
CA VAL A 253 1.16 0.56 9.12
C VAL A 253 0.52 -0.79 9.44
N VAL A 254 0.85 -1.83 8.65
CA VAL A 254 0.38 -3.19 8.91
C VAL A 254 0.97 -3.73 10.22
N ALA A 255 2.25 -3.47 10.51
CA ALA A 255 2.89 -3.85 11.76
C ALA A 255 2.24 -3.17 12.98
N GLN A 256 1.86 -1.89 12.90
CA GLN A 256 1.08 -1.20 13.94
C GLN A 256 -0.25 -1.90 14.20
N ALA A 257 -0.97 -2.32 13.14
CA ALA A 257 -2.21 -3.07 13.28
C ALA A 257 -2.03 -4.49 13.85
N ILE A 258 -0.89 -5.15 13.59
CA ILE A 258 -0.51 -6.43 14.21
C ILE A 258 -0.28 -6.24 15.72
N ARG A 259 0.38 -5.16 16.12
CA ARG A 259 0.58 -4.78 17.54
C ARG A 259 -0.70 -4.31 18.23
N GLY A 260 -1.76 -4.04 17.46
CA GLY A 260 -3.05 -3.61 17.99
C GLY A 260 -3.12 -2.11 18.31
N GLU A 261 -2.17 -1.31 17.81
CA GLU A 261 -2.05 0.13 18.04
C GLU A 261 -3.12 0.88 17.26
N SER A 262 -4.19 1.30 17.94
CA SER A 262 -5.34 2.04 17.35
C SER A 262 -6.03 1.37 16.14
N MET A 263 -5.57 0.18 15.73
CA MET A 263 -6.07 -0.63 14.64
C MET A 263 -6.04 -2.11 15.03
N ARG A 264 -6.69 -2.95 14.23
CA ARG A 264 -6.53 -4.41 14.28
C ARG A 264 -6.50 -5.00 12.88
N VAL A 265 -5.81 -6.13 12.72
CA VAL A 265 -5.94 -6.96 11.52
C VAL A 265 -7.33 -7.62 11.50
N VAL A 266 -8.03 -7.50 10.39
CA VAL A 266 -9.32 -8.18 10.14
C VAL A 266 -9.06 -9.49 9.38
N GLY A 267 -8.18 -9.46 8.38
CA GLY A 267 -7.84 -10.62 7.59
C GLY A 267 -6.64 -10.38 6.70
N TYR A 268 -5.94 -11.45 6.35
CA TYR A 268 -4.84 -11.44 5.40
C TYR A 268 -5.09 -12.45 4.29
N MET A 269 -5.40 -11.96 3.09
CA MET A 269 -5.67 -12.78 1.91
C MET A 269 -4.42 -12.92 1.06
N VAL A 270 -4.13 -14.15 0.62
CA VAL A 270 -3.02 -14.48 -0.28
C VAL A 270 -3.55 -15.25 -1.48
N GLY A 271 -3.17 -14.84 -2.68
CA GLY A 271 -3.46 -15.57 -3.91
C GLY A 271 -2.68 -16.87 -4.00
N THR A 272 -3.35 -17.94 -4.39
CA THR A 272 -2.79 -19.29 -4.52
C THR A 272 -3.00 -19.81 -5.94
N ASP A 273 -2.34 -20.90 -6.29
CA ASP A 273 -2.58 -21.56 -7.57
C ASP A 273 -4.05 -22.02 -7.62
N GLY A 274 -4.82 -21.39 -8.52
CA GLY A 274 -6.26 -21.67 -8.70
C GLY A 274 -7.21 -21.01 -7.69
N GLY A 275 -6.76 -20.09 -6.82
CA GLY A 275 -7.66 -19.51 -5.81
C GLY A 275 -7.04 -18.47 -4.88
N PHE A 276 -7.52 -18.45 -3.64
CA PHE A 276 -7.00 -17.61 -2.57
C PHE A 276 -7.10 -18.34 -1.23
N ALA A 277 -6.34 -17.88 -0.24
CA ALA A 277 -6.43 -18.35 1.13
C ALA A 277 -6.41 -17.18 2.12
N TRP A 278 -7.23 -17.27 3.16
CA TRP A 278 -7.07 -16.44 4.36
C TRP A 278 -5.96 -17.04 5.23
N ARG A 279 -4.99 -16.22 5.60
CA ARG A 279 -3.86 -16.58 6.45
C ARG A 279 -3.95 -15.87 7.80
N ASN A 280 -3.34 -16.48 8.81
CA ASN A 280 -3.34 -15.93 10.17
C ASN A 280 -2.29 -14.82 10.33
N THR A 281 -2.36 -14.10 11.46
CA THR A 281 -1.41 -13.03 11.79
C THR A 281 0.04 -13.50 11.79
N GLN A 282 0.32 -14.73 12.22
CA GLN A 282 1.68 -15.28 12.21
C GLN A 282 2.25 -15.39 10.78
N SER A 283 1.42 -15.79 9.82
CA SER A 283 1.80 -15.84 8.41
C SER A 283 2.02 -14.43 7.84
N LEU A 284 1.20 -13.47 8.25
CA LEU A 284 1.36 -12.06 7.88
C LEU A 284 2.69 -11.50 8.40
N MET A 285 3.03 -11.78 9.66
CA MET A 285 4.31 -11.39 10.27
C MET A 285 5.50 -12.02 9.53
N ALA A 286 5.40 -13.30 9.17
CA ALA A 286 6.44 -13.99 8.39
C ALA A 286 6.62 -13.36 6.99
N ASP A 287 5.53 -13.06 6.29
CA ASP A 287 5.62 -12.45 4.96
C ASP A 287 6.24 -11.04 4.99
N ILE A 288 6.00 -10.25 6.04
CA ILE A 288 6.65 -8.94 6.25
C ILE A 288 8.12 -9.14 6.64
N ALA A 289 8.40 -9.99 7.61
CA ALA A 289 9.76 -10.26 8.10
C ALA A 289 10.68 -10.86 7.02
N ALA A 290 10.11 -11.55 6.02
CA ALA A 290 10.89 -12.04 4.89
C ALA A 290 11.59 -10.91 4.11
N TYR A 291 11.06 -9.67 4.12
CA TYR A 291 11.72 -8.51 3.52
C TYR A 291 12.60 -7.76 4.53
N TRP A 292 12.11 -7.57 5.75
CA TRP A 292 12.72 -6.65 6.72
C TRP A 292 13.64 -7.32 7.74
N GLY A 293 13.69 -8.65 7.77
CA GLY A 293 14.33 -9.43 8.83
C GLY A 293 13.39 -9.71 10.01
N VAL A 294 13.78 -10.65 10.86
CA VAL A 294 13.05 -10.98 12.09
C VAL A 294 13.42 -9.96 13.18
N PRO A 295 12.44 -9.32 13.84
CA PRO A 295 12.74 -8.34 14.90
C PRO A 295 13.56 -8.94 16.04
N GLY A 296 14.65 -8.28 16.41
CA GLY A 296 15.54 -8.72 17.48
C GLY A 296 16.47 -9.89 17.12
N ALA A 297 16.42 -10.40 15.89
CA ALA A 297 17.45 -11.30 15.36
C ALA A 297 18.62 -10.47 14.80
N PRO A 298 19.88 -10.92 14.96
CA PRO A 298 21.02 -10.26 14.33
C PRO A 298 20.90 -10.27 12.79
N SER A 299 21.21 -9.12 12.19
CA SER A 299 21.20 -8.90 10.73
C SER A 299 22.32 -9.62 9.99
#